data_AF-C5T009-F1
#
_entry.id   AF-C5T009-F1
#
_cell.length_a   1.000
_cell.length_b   1.000
_cell.length_c   1.000
_cell.angle_alpha   90.00
_cell.angle_beta   90.00
_cell.angle_gamma   90.00
#
_symmetry.space_group_name_H-M   'P 1'
#
loop_
_entity.id
_entity.type
_entity.pdbx_description
1 polymer ?
#
loop_
_entity_poly.entity_id
_entity_poly.type
_entity_poly.pdbx_seq_one_letter_code
_entity_poly.pdbx_strand_id
1 'polypeptide(L)'
;MCHLLLSDVQSTNLQLLHAILVGAERDMVETCRKFSLHAAQAERLRTMSPAEVWSLVHAVGQTSLFVPRADLVALIDAPPPLVGTLAAARSPLPAPSMHIQVSR
;
A
#
# COMPACT_ATOMS: atom_id res chain seq x y z
N MET A 1 29.04 -3.84 -8.82
CA MET A 1 27.83 -3.60 -8.01
C MET A 1 26.66 -4.17 -8.79
N CYS A 2 26.10 -5.30 -8.35
CA CYS A 2 24.91 -5.85 -8.97
C CYS A 2 23.74 -4.94 -8.57
N HIS A 3 23.29 -4.07 -9.47
CA HIS A 3 21.97 -3.47 -9.34
C HIS A 3 20.99 -4.63 -9.46
N LEU A 4 20.62 -5.22 -8.32
CA LEU A 4 19.52 -6.16 -8.24
C LEU A 4 18.29 -5.39 -8.72
N LEU A 5 17.91 -5.64 -9.97
CA LEU A 5 16.72 -5.07 -10.56
C LEU A 5 15.56 -5.58 -9.70
N LEU A 6 14.92 -4.66 -8.99
CA LEU A 6 13.66 -4.97 -8.33
C LEU A 6 12.65 -5.35 -9.41
N SER A 7 11.86 -6.37 -9.14
CA SER A 7 10.64 -6.61 -9.92
C SER A 7 9.67 -5.42 -9.85
N ASP A 8 8.68 -5.42 -10.73
CA ASP A 8 7.63 -4.39 -10.72
C ASP A 8 6.89 -4.32 -9.38
N VAL A 9 6.62 -5.49 -8.76
CA VAL A 9 5.95 -5.55 -7.45
C VAL A 9 6.84 -4.99 -6.34
N GLN A 10 8.12 -5.36 -6.33
CA GLN A 10 9.07 -4.84 -5.34
C GLN A 10 9.30 -3.34 -5.49
N SER A 11 9.43 -2.85 -6.74
CA SER A 11 9.57 -1.43 -7.03
C SER A 11 8.34 -0.65 -6.56
N THR A 12 7.14 -1.19 -6.81
CA THR A 12 5.87 -0.62 -6.34
C THR A 12 5.80 -0.57 -4.81
N ASN A 13 6.16 -1.67 -4.13
CA ASN A 13 6.22 -1.74 -2.68
C ASN A 13 7.20 -0.69 -2.11
N LEU A 14 8.39 -0.58 -2.69
CA LEU A 14 9.40 0.38 -2.25
C LEU A 14 8.92 1.82 -2.43
N GLN A 15 8.33 2.14 -3.58
CA GLN A 15 7.81 3.48 -3.86
C GLN A 15 6.72 3.88 -2.87
N LEU A 16 5.82 2.96 -2.54
CA LEU A 16 4.73 3.20 -1.60
C LEU A 16 5.24 3.36 -0.16
N LEU A 17 6.15 2.50 0.28
CA LEU A 17 6.82 2.64 1.58
C LEU A 17 7.58 3.97 1.68
N HIS A 18 8.26 4.40 0.61
CA HIS A 18 8.95 5.68 0.58
C HIS A 18 7.98 6.86 0.74
N ALA A 19 6.84 6.84 0.03
CA ALA A 19 5.82 7.88 0.16
C ALA A 19 5.25 7.97 1.60
N ILE A 20 5.07 6.82 2.26
CA ILE A 20 4.63 6.75 3.66
C ILE A 20 5.69 7.35 4.59
N LEU A 21 6.96 6.98 4.44
CA LEU A 21 8.05 7.48 5.31
C LEU A 21 8.20 9.00 5.21
N VAL A 22 8.27 9.53 3.98
CA VAL A 22 8.37 10.98 3.74
C VAL A 22 7.13 11.72 4.24
N GLY A 23 5.94 11.14 4.07
CA GLY A 23 4.70 11.70 4.62
C GLY A 23 4.72 11.74 6.15
N ALA A 24 5.12 10.63 6.77
CA ALA A 24 5.13 10.45 8.22
C ALA A 24 6.13 11.38 8.93
N GLU A 25 7.24 11.73 8.27
CA GLU A 25 8.17 12.76 8.74
C GLU A 25 7.51 14.15 8.84
N ARG A 26 6.55 14.45 7.96
CA ARG A 26 5.85 15.75 7.91
C ARG A 26 4.63 15.79 8.81
N ASP A 27 3.78 14.77 8.69
CA ASP A 27 2.54 14.62 9.45
C ASP A 27 2.18 13.13 9.56
N MET A 28 2.45 12.57 10.73
CA MET A 28 2.17 11.16 11.02
C MET A 28 0.67 10.84 10.97
N VAL A 29 -0.18 11.73 11.49
CA VAL A 29 -1.61 11.48 11.64
C VAL A 29 -2.28 11.49 10.27
N GLU A 30 -2.00 12.52 9.48
CA GLU A 30 -2.54 12.63 8.12
C GLU A 30 -2.01 11.53 7.21
N THR A 31 -0.76 11.11 7.38
CA THR A 31 -0.18 9.98 6.63
C THR A 31 -0.87 8.67 7.00
N CYS A 32 -1.06 8.40 8.30
CA CYS A 32 -1.82 7.22 8.74
C CYS A 32 -3.22 7.21 8.14
N ARG A 33 -3.91 8.36 8.11
CA ARG A 33 -5.25 8.48 7.50
C ARG A 33 -5.22 8.20 5.99
N LYS A 34 -4.28 8.80 5.25
CA LYS A 34 -4.15 8.63 3.79
C LYS A 34 -3.85 7.19 3.38
N PHE A 35 -2.96 6.52 4.11
CA PHE A 35 -2.52 5.17 3.79
C PHE A 35 -3.24 4.08 4.60
N SER A 36 -4.26 4.46 5.38
CA SER A 36 -5.03 3.54 6.24
C SER A 36 -4.13 2.68 7.15
N LEU A 37 -3.11 3.30 7.73
CA LEU A 37 -2.17 2.65 8.64
C LEU A 37 -2.61 2.83 10.08
N HIS A 38 -2.43 1.77 10.88
CA HIS A 38 -2.46 1.92 12.33
C HIS A 38 -1.21 2.68 12.79
N ALA A 39 -1.34 3.53 13.82
CA ALA A 39 -0.23 4.35 14.33
C ALA A 39 1.02 3.52 14.64
N ALA A 40 0.85 2.34 15.25
CA ALA A 40 1.97 1.42 15.53
C ALA A 40 2.70 0.92 14.27
N GLN A 41 2.01 0.73 13.15
CA GLN A 41 2.62 0.32 11.88
C GLN A 41 3.45 1.47 11.30
N ALA A 42 2.89 2.67 11.28
CA ALA A 42 3.58 3.86 10.78
C ALA A 42 4.79 4.22 11.64
N GLU A 43 4.68 4.10 12.96
CA GLU A 43 5.80 4.29 13.89
C GLU A 43 6.90 3.25 13.64
N ARG A 44 6.53 1.98 13.47
CA ARG A 44 7.52 0.93 13.14
C ARG A 44 8.24 1.24 11.84
N LEU A 45 7.51 1.62 10.78
CA LEU A 45 8.11 2.00 9.51
C LEU A 45 9.07 3.18 9.68
N ARG A 46 8.69 4.23 10.41
CA ARG A 46 9.52 5.41 10.66
C ARG A 46 10.86 5.08 11.32
N THR A 47 10.89 4.06 12.18
CA THR A 47 12.14 3.64 12.85
C THR A 47 13.08 2.82 11.97
N MET A 48 12.65 2.41 10.77
CA MET A 48 13.48 1.61 9.87
C MET A 48 14.48 2.50 9.11
N SER A 49 15.73 2.04 9.07
CA SER A 49 16.73 2.59 8.16
C SER A 49 16.40 2.28 6.69
N PRO A 50 16.94 3.05 5.74
CA PRO A 50 16.76 2.76 4.32
C PRO A 50 17.17 1.33 3.93
N ALA A 51 18.24 0.79 4.52
CA ALA A 51 18.71 -0.57 4.26
C ALA A 51 17.72 -1.64 4.75
N GLU A 52 17.05 -1.42 5.89
CA GLU A 52 16.02 -2.32 6.41
C GLU A 52 14.76 -2.30 5.53
N VAL A 53 14.36 -1.13 5.02
CA VAL A 53 13.24 -1.01 4.08
C VAL A 53 13.53 -1.77 2.79
N TRP A 54 14.74 -1.60 2.24
CA TRP A 54 15.19 -2.35 1.07
C TRP A 54 15.21 -3.86 1.31
N SER A 55 15.72 -4.29 2.47
CA SER A 55 15.76 -5.71 2.85
C SER A 55 14.35 -6.30 2.99
N LEU A 56 13.40 -5.54 3.58
CA LEU A 56 12.00 -5.93 3.67
C LEU A 56 11.39 -6.13 2.28
N VAL A 57 11.53 -5.16 1.38
CA VAL A 57 10.99 -5.25 0.02
C VAL A 57 11.58 -6.45 -0.73
N HIS A 58 12.88 -6.69 -0.58
CA HIS A 58 13.52 -7.84 -1.21
C HIS A 58 12.97 -9.16 -0.65
N ALA A 59 12.84 -9.27 0.67
CA ALA A 59 12.34 -10.46 1.34
C ALA A 59 10.85 -10.77 1.02
N VAL A 60 10.02 -9.74 0.85
CA VAL A 60 8.62 -9.88 0.45
C VAL A 60 8.46 -10.45 -0.96
N GLY A 61 9.45 -10.22 -1.84
CA GLY A 61 9.46 -10.77 -3.19
C GLY A 61 8.33 -10.25 -4.06
N GLN A 62 7.67 -11.14 -4.80
CA GLN A 62 6.59 -10.82 -5.76
C GLN A 62 5.23 -10.57 -5.10
N THR A 63 5.18 -10.32 -3.80
CA THR A 63 3.92 -10.10 -3.07
C THR A 63 3.70 -8.61 -2.86
N SER A 64 2.53 -8.08 -3.18
CA SER A 64 2.21 -6.69 -2.85
C SER A 64 2.03 -6.54 -1.34
N LEU A 65 2.69 -5.55 -0.75
CA LEU A 65 2.46 -5.15 0.65
C LEU A 65 1.12 -4.43 0.83
N PHE A 66 0.59 -3.86 -0.25
CA PHE A 66 -0.64 -3.08 -0.24
C PHE A 66 -1.63 -3.71 -1.20
N VAL A 67 -2.75 -4.14 -0.64
CA VAL A 67 -3.81 -4.82 -1.40
C VAL A 67 -4.77 -3.79 -2.01
N PRO A 68 -5.32 -4.06 -3.21
CA PRO A 68 -6.40 -3.27 -3.75
C PRO A 68 -7.59 -3.21 -2.78
N ARG A 69 -8.18 -2.02 -2.65
CA ARG A 69 -9.44 -1.81 -1.92
C ARG A 69 -10.59 -2.63 -2.52
N ALA A 70 -11.51 -3.08 -1.67
CA ALA A 70 -12.67 -3.90 -2.06
C ALA A 70 -13.57 -3.25 -3.11
N ASP A 71 -13.66 -1.92 -3.12
CA ASP A 71 -14.51 -1.15 -4.01
C ASP A 71 -13.78 -0.58 -5.23
N LEU A 72 -12.58 -1.09 -5.56
CA LEU A 72 -11.76 -0.58 -6.67
C LEU A 72 -12.55 -0.49 -7.98
N VAL A 73 -13.24 -1.56 -8.37
CA VAL A 73 -14.02 -1.58 -9.63
C VAL A 73 -15.11 -0.52 -9.61
N ALA A 74 -15.84 -0.38 -8.49
CA ALA A 74 -16.88 0.63 -8.35
C ALA A 74 -16.34 2.07 -8.42
N LEU A 75 -15.07 2.30 -8.04
CA LEU A 75 -14.43 3.61 -8.21
C LEU A 75 -13.98 3.86 -9.65
N ILE A 76 -13.53 2.81 -10.36
CA ILE A 76 -13.17 2.90 -11.79
C ILE A 76 -14.40 3.26 -12.62
N ASP A 77 -15.55 2.67 -12.28
CA ASP A 77 -16.81 2.88 -13.00
C ASP A 77 -17.57 4.15 -12.58
N ALA A 78 -17.12 4.85 -11.53
CA ALA A 78 -17.79 6.04 -11.01
C ALA A 78 -17.51 7.29 -11.87
N PRO A 79 -18.45 8.25 -11.93
CA PRO A 79 -18.18 9.55 -12.55
C PRO A 79 -16.97 10.23 -11.91
N PRO A 80 -15.98 10.75 -12.69
CA PRO A 80 -14.76 11.33 -12.15
C PRO A 80 -14.95 12.38 -11.04
N PRO A 81 -15.97 13.27 -11.10
CA PRO A 81 -16.21 14.24 -10.03
C PRO A 81 -16.57 13.63 -8.67
N LEU A 82 -17.04 12.37 -8.65
CA LEU A 82 -17.51 11.69 -7.44
C LEU A 82 -16.48 10.71 -6.86
N VAL A 83 -15.46 10.31 -7.62
CA VAL A 83 -14.48 9.29 -7.21
C VAL A 83 -13.84 9.63 -5.87
N GLY A 84 -13.40 10.87 -5.68
CA GLY A 84 -12.78 11.31 -4.43
C GLY A 84 -13.73 11.22 -3.22
N THR A 85 -14.98 11.65 -3.39
CA THR A 85 -16.00 11.58 -2.34
C THR A 85 -16.35 10.15 -1.99
N LEU A 86 -16.53 9.28 -2.99
CA LEU A 86 -16.80 7.85 -2.79
C LEU A 86 -15.64 7.15 -2.09
N ALA A 87 -14.40 7.44 -2.52
CA ALA A 87 -13.18 6.90 -1.93
C ALA A 87 -12.97 7.32 -0.46
N ALA A 88 -13.47 8.50 -0.07
CA ALA A 88 -13.39 9.01 1.30
C ALA A 88 -14.53 8.48 2.19
N ALA A 89 -15.73 8.31 1.65
CA ALA A 89 -16.89 7.83 2.38
C ALA A 89 -16.88 6.30 2.61
N ARG A 90 -16.18 5.55 1.77
CA ARG A 90 -16.11 4.08 1.82
C ARG A 90 -14.80 3.62 2.42
N SER A 91 -14.88 2.64 3.33
CA SER A 91 -13.69 2.07 3.93
C SER A 91 -12.87 1.32 2.87
N PRO A 92 -11.54 1.56 2.76
CA PRO A 92 -10.66 0.88 1.81
C PRO A 92 -10.35 -0.56 2.22
N LEU A 93 -11.21 -1.20 3.02
CA LEU A 93 -10.99 -2.56 3.49
C LEU A 93 -10.64 -3.49 2.31
N PRO A 94 -9.71 -4.42 2.50
CA PRO A 94 -9.36 -5.38 1.47
C PRO A 94 -10.60 -6.10 0.95
N ALA A 95 -10.63 -6.40 -0.35
CA ALA A 95 -11.62 -7.34 -0.87
C ALA A 95 -11.53 -8.64 -0.04
N PRO A 96 -12.66 -9.24 0.38
CA PRO A 96 -12.62 -10.54 1.03
C PRO A 96 -11.86 -11.52 0.14
N SER A 97 -10.98 -12.32 0.74
CA SER A 97 -10.16 -13.28 0.01
C SER A 97 -11.06 -14.15 -0.86
N MET A 98 -10.96 -13.97 -2.19
CA MET A 98 -11.62 -14.87 -3.11
C MET A 98 -10.94 -16.24 -2.97
N HIS A 99 -11.58 -17.16 -2.24
CA HIS A 99 -11.33 -18.57 -2.43
C HIS A 99 -11.71 -18.87 -3.88
N ILE A 100 -10.70 -18.98 -4.75
CA ILE A 100 -10.89 -19.50 -6.10
C ILE A 100 -11.34 -20.95 -5.91
N GLN A 101 -12.65 -21.18 -5.89
CA GLN A 101 -13.17 -22.51 -6.13
C GLN A 101 -12.90 -22.82 -7.60
N VAL A 102 -11.79 -23.50 -7.85
CA VAL A 102 -11.55 -24.17 -9.13
C VAL A 102 -12.59 -25.28 -9.21
N SER A 103 -13.71 -25.02 -9.90
CA SER A 103 -14.61 -26.06 -10.35
C SER A 103 -13.80 -27.00 -11.26
N ARG A 104 -13.61 -28.24 -10.82
CA ARG A 104 -13.11 -29.33 -11.67
C ARG A 104 -14.19 -29.80 -12.61
#